data_AF-A0A0J5S0P5-F1
#
_entry.id   AF-A0A0J5S0P5-F1
#
_cell.length_a   1.000
_cell.length_b   1.000
_cell.length_c   1.000
_cell.angle_alpha   90.00
_cell.angle_beta   90.00
_cell.angle_gamma   90.00
#
_symmetry.space_group_name_H-M   'P 1'
#
loop_
_entity.id
_entity.type
_entity.pdbx_description
1 polymer ?
#
loop_
_entity_poly.entity_id
_entity_poly.type
_entity_poly.pdbx_seq_one_letter_code
_entity_poly.pdbx_strand_id
1 'polypeptide(L)'
;MKTVSMKKTVLALCISALLSGQGMAQNTAQPANYEFQYEENSNFLYPIDLTDKFKSQNLFNLENGSITLRVSSALGFMTFLGVSNSESATQYASFYVNRANGTDTFGIELRNGGNLIHNSDLRVTLPANHTDFRTLTYTFDKDNQQITIYVDGEKVKTHSASKFFADIPGLNSAF
;
A
#
# COMPACT_ATOMS: atom_id res chain seq x y z
N MET A 1 -30.34 -40.06 -18.91
CA MET A 1 -29.64 -39.16 -19.86
C MET A 1 -29.93 -37.72 -19.45
N LYS A 2 -28.91 -36.85 -19.57
CA LYS A 2 -28.76 -35.46 -19.09
C LYS A 2 -28.12 -35.26 -17.71
N THR A 3 -26.79 -35.24 -17.75
CA THR A 3 -25.91 -34.41 -16.92
C THR A 3 -26.17 -32.92 -17.14
N VAL A 4 -26.18 -32.12 -16.07
CA VAL A 4 -25.70 -30.73 -16.11
C VAL A 4 -24.92 -30.46 -14.82
N SER A 5 -23.61 -30.30 -14.98
CA SER A 5 -22.67 -29.72 -14.03
C SER A 5 -22.80 -28.20 -14.06
N MET A 6 -22.75 -27.53 -12.90
CA MET A 6 -22.26 -26.16 -12.72
C MET A 6 -22.26 -25.83 -11.22
N LYS A 7 -21.37 -25.03 -10.63
CA LYS A 7 -20.00 -24.53 -10.89
C LYS A 7 -19.62 -23.89 -9.54
N LYS A 8 -18.34 -23.92 -9.18
CA LYS A 8 -17.77 -23.40 -7.94
C LYS A 8 -18.32 -22.00 -7.60
N THR A 9 -18.99 -21.86 -6.46
CA THR A 9 -19.43 -20.56 -5.95
C THR A 9 -18.20 -19.82 -5.42
N VAL A 10 -17.70 -18.86 -6.20
CA VAL A 10 -16.69 -17.89 -5.76
C VAL A 10 -17.39 -16.93 -4.79
N LEU A 11 -17.05 -17.01 -3.51
CA LEU A 11 -17.51 -16.07 -2.51
C LEU A 11 -16.67 -14.78 -2.63
N ALA A 12 -17.14 -13.82 -3.40
CA ALA A 12 -16.64 -12.46 -3.37
C ALA A 12 -17.23 -11.75 -2.14
N LEU A 13 -16.41 -11.54 -1.11
CA LEU A 13 -16.76 -10.70 0.04
C LEU A 13 -16.66 -9.23 -0.37
N CYS A 14 -17.74 -8.67 -0.89
CA CYS A 14 -17.94 -7.23 -0.92
C CYS A 14 -18.24 -6.75 0.50
N ILE A 15 -17.23 -6.27 1.23
CA ILE A 15 -17.45 -5.48 2.45
C ILE A 15 -17.83 -4.07 1.99
N SER A 16 -19.12 -3.87 1.68
CA SER A 16 -19.73 -2.55 1.68
C SER A 16 -19.92 -2.14 3.15
N ALA A 17 -18.91 -1.50 3.73
CA ALA A 17 -19.06 -0.87 5.03
C ALA A 17 -19.89 0.41 4.88
N LEU A 18 -21.03 0.39 5.55
CA LEU A 18 -22.03 1.43 5.66
C LEU A 18 -21.44 2.76 6.11
N LEU A 19 -21.86 3.82 5.41
CA LEU A 19 -21.76 5.20 5.83
C LEU A 19 -22.56 5.41 7.11
N SER A 20 -21.88 5.62 8.25
CA SER A 20 -22.20 6.67 9.23
C SER A 20 -21.36 6.46 10.51
N GLY A 21 -20.29 7.24 10.64
CA GLY A 21 -19.86 7.84 11.90
C GLY A 21 -19.65 6.94 13.13
N GLN A 22 -18.89 5.84 13.05
CA GLN A 22 -18.14 5.22 14.16
C GLN A 22 -16.99 4.36 13.57
N GLY A 23 -16.04 4.99 12.90
CA GLY A 23 -14.92 4.28 12.27
C GLY A 23 -13.81 3.99 13.28
N MET A 24 -13.88 2.79 13.89
CA MET A 24 -12.88 2.02 14.67
C MET A 24 -13.55 1.42 15.92
N ALA A 25 -14.57 0.59 15.71
CA ALA A 25 -15.05 -0.29 16.77
C ALA A 25 -14.00 -1.40 16.99
N GLN A 26 -13.26 -1.33 18.10
CA GLN A 26 -12.53 -2.47 18.64
C GLN A 26 -13.54 -3.60 18.90
N ASN A 27 -13.54 -4.61 18.04
CA ASN A 27 -14.27 -5.84 18.30
C ASN A 27 -13.37 -6.74 19.15
N THR A 28 -13.59 -6.78 20.46
CA THR A 28 -12.75 -7.45 21.47
C THR A 28 -12.82 -8.99 21.43
N ALA A 29 -13.23 -9.59 20.31
CA ALA A 29 -13.52 -11.03 20.22
C ALA A 29 -13.05 -11.72 18.92
N GLN A 30 -12.17 -11.08 18.13
CA GLN A 30 -11.50 -11.74 16.99
C GLN A 30 -9.98 -11.84 17.20
N PRO A 31 -9.33 -12.92 16.75
CA PRO A 31 -7.88 -13.03 16.83
C PRO A 31 -7.25 -11.89 16.04
N ALA A 32 -6.35 -11.16 16.71
CA ALA A 32 -5.68 -9.99 16.18
C ALA A 32 -4.76 -10.37 15.01
N ASN A 33 -5.26 -10.28 13.78
CA ASN A 33 -4.47 -10.39 12.55
C ASN A 33 -4.12 -9.01 11.98
N TYR A 34 -4.05 -7.98 12.83
CA TYR A 34 -3.55 -6.67 12.41
C TYR A 34 -2.14 -6.53 12.93
N GLU A 35 -1.19 -6.65 12.01
CA GLU A 35 0.21 -6.51 12.33
C GLU A 35 0.56 -5.09 12.77
N PHE A 36 -0.16 -4.08 12.27
CA PHE A 36 0.03 -2.68 12.63
C PHE A 36 -0.96 -2.20 13.69
N GLN A 37 -0.48 -2.10 14.94
CA GLN A 37 -1.11 -1.26 15.96
C GLN A 37 -0.79 0.23 15.70
N TYR A 38 -1.66 1.11 16.17
CA TYR A 38 -1.47 2.56 16.07
C TYR A 38 -0.22 2.99 16.84
N GLU A 39 0.72 3.64 16.17
CA GLU A 39 1.97 4.16 16.74
C GLU A 39 1.96 5.69 16.59
N GLU A 40 1.94 6.41 17.71
CA GLU A 40 2.08 7.88 17.71
C GLU A 40 3.55 8.25 17.66
N ASN A 41 3.94 9.03 16.66
CA ASN A 41 5.25 9.64 16.63
C ASN A 41 5.22 10.99 17.35
N SER A 42 5.71 11.02 18.58
CA SER A 42 5.83 12.27 19.36
C SER A 42 6.97 13.18 18.87
N ASN A 43 7.78 12.75 17.89
CA ASN A 43 8.92 13.49 17.38
C ASN A 43 8.85 13.67 15.86
N PHE A 44 8.22 14.78 15.45
CA PHE A 44 7.94 15.16 14.06
C PHE A 44 9.15 15.17 13.11
N LEU A 45 10.38 15.11 13.64
CA LEU A 45 11.62 15.16 12.86
C LEU A 45 12.19 13.80 12.47
N TYR A 46 11.69 12.70 13.03
CA TYR A 46 12.22 11.36 12.77
C TYR A 46 11.10 10.46 12.25
N PRO A 47 11.25 9.73 11.14
CA PRO A 47 10.24 8.76 10.73
C PRO A 47 10.12 7.62 11.77
N ILE A 48 8.97 6.94 11.80
CA ILE A 48 8.76 5.80 12.70
C ILE A 48 9.57 4.64 12.16
N ASP A 49 10.53 4.12 12.93
CA ASP A 49 11.28 2.94 12.52
C ASP A 49 10.41 1.67 12.70
N LEU A 50 10.03 1.05 11.58
CA LEU A 50 9.24 -0.17 11.52
C LEU A 50 10.10 -1.41 11.26
N THR A 51 11.43 -1.27 11.27
CA THR A 51 12.37 -2.30 10.84
C THR A 51 12.20 -3.62 11.62
N ASP A 52 12.15 -3.58 12.95
CA ASP A 52 12.05 -4.80 13.76
C ASP A 52 10.71 -5.53 13.58
N LYS A 53 9.65 -4.77 13.30
CA LYS A 53 8.33 -5.31 12.95
C LYS A 53 8.36 -6.01 11.60
N PHE A 54 8.96 -5.38 10.60
CA PHE A 54 9.18 -6.00 9.29
C PHE A 54 10.05 -7.25 9.39
N LYS A 55 11.09 -7.26 10.23
CA LYS A 55 11.92 -8.45 10.47
C LYS A 55 11.14 -9.58 11.14
N SER A 56 10.51 -9.30 12.28
CA SER A 56 9.83 -10.31 13.09
C SER A 56 8.68 -11.02 12.36
N GLN A 57 8.07 -10.33 11.40
CA GLN A 57 6.97 -10.86 10.59
C GLN A 57 7.37 -11.23 9.17
N ASN A 58 8.67 -11.19 8.85
CA ASN A 58 9.21 -11.53 7.54
C ASN A 58 8.61 -10.70 6.37
N LEU A 59 8.25 -9.44 6.63
CA LEU A 59 7.55 -8.59 5.65
C LEU A 59 8.46 -8.16 4.48
N PHE A 60 9.78 -8.11 4.67
CA PHE A 60 10.73 -7.80 3.59
C PHE A 60 10.69 -8.82 2.43
N ASN A 61 10.16 -10.02 2.67
CA ASN A 61 10.10 -11.11 1.71
C ASN A 61 8.68 -11.33 1.15
N LEU A 62 7.78 -10.35 1.26
CA LEU A 62 6.43 -10.46 0.70
C LEU A 62 6.45 -10.41 -0.83
N GLU A 63 5.83 -11.41 -1.45
CA GLU A 63 5.59 -11.48 -2.90
C GLU A 63 4.21 -10.99 -3.31
N ASN A 64 3.25 -11.04 -2.38
CA ASN A 64 1.84 -10.69 -2.57
C ASN A 64 1.32 -9.95 -1.35
N GLY A 65 0.28 -9.13 -1.53
CA GLY A 65 -0.44 -8.54 -0.41
C GLY A 65 -1.08 -7.20 -0.75
N SER A 66 -1.47 -6.47 0.29
CA SER A 66 -2.00 -5.12 0.15
C SER A 66 -1.48 -4.20 1.22
N ILE A 67 -1.24 -2.95 0.87
CA ILE A 67 -0.90 -1.86 1.80
C ILE A 67 -2.01 -0.83 1.72
N THR A 68 -2.61 -0.51 2.87
CA THR A 68 -3.61 0.56 2.98
C THR A 68 -3.12 1.65 3.91
N LEU A 69 -3.15 2.89 3.44
CA LEU A 69 -2.68 4.07 4.15
C LEU A 69 -3.76 5.14 4.13
N ARG A 70 -4.05 5.76 5.27
CA ARG A 70 -4.90 6.94 5.34
C ARG A 70 -4.01 8.16 5.50
N VAL A 71 -4.00 9.04 4.50
CA VAL A 71 -2.98 10.07 4.37
C VAL A 71 -3.58 11.47 4.20
N SER A 72 -2.98 12.44 4.87
CA SER A 72 -3.16 13.87 4.60
C SER A 72 -1.78 14.44 4.25
N SER A 73 -1.68 15.19 3.15
CA SER A 73 -0.39 15.71 2.67
C SER A 73 -0.32 17.23 2.71
N ALA A 74 0.87 17.76 2.95
CA ALA A 74 1.19 19.17 2.71
C ALA A 74 1.70 19.36 1.28
N LEU A 75 1.98 20.61 0.88
CA LEU A 75 2.66 20.90 -0.39
C LEU A 75 4.02 20.19 -0.46
N GLY A 76 4.38 19.69 -1.65
CA GLY A 76 5.67 19.03 -1.90
C GLY A 76 5.61 17.51 -1.92
N PHE A 77 6.80 16.90 -1.87
CA PHE A 77 7.00 15.45 -1.91
C PHE A 77 7.13 14.88 -0.50
N MET A 78 6.44 13.78 -0.23
CA MET A 78 6.52 13.07 1.04
C MET A 78 6.38 11.56 0.81
N THR A 79 7.18 10.79 1.54
CA THR A 79 7.05 9.32 1.62
C THR A 79 6.26 8.97 2.88
N PHE A 80 5.29 8.06 2.74
CA PHE A 80 4.48 7.54 3.84
C PHE A 80 4.99 6.21 4.40
N LEU A 81 5.61 5.42 3.53
CA LEU A 81 6.26 4.15 3.87
C LEU A 81 7.45 3.97 2.94
N GLY A 82 8.64 3.84 3.50
CA GLY A 82 9.86 3.48 2.81
C GLY A 82 10.37 2.13 3.29
N VAL A 83 10.70 1.24 2.36
CA VAL A 83 11.32 -0.06 2.66
C VAL A 83 12.59 -0.14 1.83
N SER A 84 13.75 -0.23 2.44
CA SER A 84 15.03 -0.06 1.76
C SER A 84 16.07 -1.08 2.17
N ASN A 85 17.09 -1.22 1.32
CA ASN A 85 18.37 -1.78 1.70
C ASN A 85 19.22 -0.64 2.27
N SER A 86 19.59 -0.72 3.55
CA SER A 86 20.42 0.28 4.24
C SER A 86 21.81 0.47 3.61
N GLU A 87 22.29 -0.50 2.83
CA GLU A 87 23.59 -0.50 2.17
C GLU A 87 23.52 -0.02 0.70
N SER A 88 22.34 0.34 0.19
CA SER A 88 22.16 0.73 -1.21
C SER A 88 21.17 1.88 -1.39
N ALA A 89 21.63 2.95 -2.05
CA ALA A 89 20.78 4.09 -2.41
C ALA A 89 19.79 3.81 -3.55
N THR A 90 19.83 2.63 -4.18
CA THR A 90 19.04 2.31 -5.38
C THR A 90 18.17 1.06 -5.24
N GLN A 91 18.08 0.52 -4.02
CA GLN A 91 17.26 -0.65 -3.69
C GLN A 91 16.24 -0.28 -2.62
N TYR A 92 15.04 0.07 -3.06
CA TYR A 92 13.96 0.48 -2.17
C TYR A 92 12.58 0.39 -2.82
N ALA A 93 11.57 0.28 -1.97
CA ALA A 93 10.18 0.59 -2.27
C ALA A 93 9.78 1.86 -1.51
N SER A 94 9.14 2.82 -2.18
CA SER A 94 8.67 4.07 -1.57
C SER A 94 7.24 4.35 -1.97
N PHE A 95 6.36 4.46 -0.97
CA PHE A 95 4.97 4.88 -1.13
C PHE A 95 4.89 6.37 -0.85
N TYR A 96 4.52 7.17 -1.84
CA TYR A 96 4.68 8.61 -1.77
C TYR A 96 3.45 9.40 -2.24
N VAL A 97 3.46 10.68 -1.87
CA VAL A 97 2.64 11.72 -2.46
C VAL A 97 3.53 12.86 -2.93
N ASN A 98 3.17 13.47 -4.05
CA ASN A 98 3.66 14.77 -4.47
C ASN A 98 2.47 15.71 -4.68
N ARG A 99 2.34 16.73 -3.85
CA ARG A 99 1.33 17.77 -3.99
C ARG A 99 1.93 19.00 -4.68
N ALA A 100 1.46 19.28 -5.89
CA ALA A 100 1.90 20.41 -6.68
C ALA A 100 0.75 20.95 -7.54
N ASN A 101 0.69 22.28 -7.70
CA ASN A 101 -0.20 22.95 -8.65
C ASN A 101 -1.68 22.51 -8.57
N GLY A 102 -2.22 22.38 -7.36
CA GLY A 102 -3.62 21.99 -7.15
C GLY A 102 -3.92 20.50 -7.43
N THR A 103 -2.90 19.67 -7.53
CA THR A 103 -3.04 18.21 -7.70
C THR A 103 -2.24 17.43 -6.67
N ASP A 104 -2.74 16.25 -6.36
CA ASP A 104 -2.06 15.22 -5.58
C ASP A 104 -1.67 14.07 -6.49
N THR A 105 -0.38 13.75 -6.56
CA THR A 105 0.11 12.55 -7.23
C THR A 105 0.54 11.53 -6.19
N PHE A 106 -0.21 10.44 -6.08
CA PHE A 106 0.12 9.31 -5.22
C PHE A 106 0.80 8.23 -6.05
N GLY A 107 1.83 7.59 -5.53
CA GLY A 107 2.49 6.54 -6.28
C GLY A 107 3.40 5.65 -5.46
N ILE A 108 3.95 4.66 -6.17
CA ILE A 108 4.96 3.74 -5.66
C ILE A 108 6.19 3.86 -6.54
N GLU A 109 7.37 3.94 -5.94
CA GLU A 109 8.63 3.63 -6.60
C GLU A 109 9.10 2.25 -6.16
N LEU A 110 9.43 1.37 -7.10
CA LEU A 110 10.01 0.04 -6.83
C LEU A 110 11.34 -0.04 -7.55
N ARG A 111 12.45 -0.06 -6.81
CA ARG A 111 13.80 0.07 -7.38
C ARG A 111 14.74 -1.04 -6.95
N ASN A 112 15.53 -1.50 -7.92
CA ASN A 112 16.67 -2.38 -7.75
C ASN A 112 17.73 -2.03 -8.81
N GLY A 113 18.55 -1.02 -8.52
CA GLY A 113 19.48 -0.42 -9.49
C GLY A 113 18.79 0.47 -10.54
N GLY A 114 17.62 0.04 -11.03
CA GLY A 114 16.68 0.81 -11.86
C GLY A 114 15.24 0.60 -11.39
N ASN A 115 14.28 1.18 -12.11
CA ASN A 115 12.85 0.97 -11.83
C ASN A 115 12.45 -0.45 -12.25
N LEU A 116 11.89 -1.22 -11.33
CA LEU A 116 11.33 -2.54 -11.63
C LEU A 116 10.07 -2.43 -12.51
N ILE A 117 9.30 -1.36 -12.30
CA ILE A 117 8.18 -0.91 -13.13
C ILE A 117 8.31 0.61 -13.24
N HIS A 118 8.06 1.18 -14.41
CA HIS A 118 8.14 2.64 -14.59
C HIS A 118 7.21 3.39 -13.63
N ASN A 119 7.71 4.42 -12.94
CA ASN A 119 6.95 5.16 -11.93
C ASN A 119 5.65 5.80 -12.48
N SER A 120 5.61 6.11 -13.79
CA SER A 120 4.39 6.60 -14.46
C SER A 120 3.25 5.59 -14.43
N ASP A 121 3.57 4.30 -14.38
CA ASP A 121 2.59 3.21 -14.41
C ASP A 121 2.09 2.87 -13.00
N LEU A 122 2.83 3.29 -11.97
CA LEU A 122 2.50 3.08 -10.56
C LEU A 122 2.12 4.38 -9.83
N ARG A 123 1.63 5.38 -10.56
CA ARG A 123 1.10 6.62 -9.99
C ARG A 123 -0.29 6.97 -10.48
N VAL A 124 -1.04 7.68 -9.65
CA VAL A 124 -2.34 8.30 -9.93
C VAL A 124 -2.28 9.77 -9.55
N THR A 125 -2.86 10.64 -10.37
CA THR A 125 -2.94 12.07 -10.12
C THR A 125 -4.40 12.48 -10.00
N LEU A 126 -4.73 13.17 -8.91
CA LEU A 126 -6.09 13.61 -8.58
C LEU A 126 -6.08 15.11 -8.26
N PRO A 127 -7.23 15.79 -8.32
CA PRO A 127 -7.37 17.12 -7.73
C PRO A 127 -6.96 17.10 -6.26
N ALA A 128 -6.22 18.13 -5.84
CA ALA A 128 -5.71 18.20 -4.47
C ALA A 128 -6.85 18.23 -3.46
N ASN A 129 -6.73 17.41 -2.40
CA ASN A 129 -7.65 17.44 -1.27
C ASN A 129 -7.01 18.15 -0.07
N HIS A 130 -7.38 19.41 0.14
CA HIS A 130 -6.78 20.26 1.18
C HIS A 130 -7.43 20.11 2.56
N THR A 131 -8.54 19.39 2.67
CA THR A 131 -9.39 19.41 3.88
C THR A 131 -9.61 18.04 4.51
N ASP A 132 -9.36 16.96 3.78
CA ASP A 132 -9.61 15.60 4.27
C ASP A 132 -8.48 14.64 3.90
N PHE A 133 -8.43 13.53 4.62
CA PHE A 133 -7.56 12.41 4.33
C PHE A 133 -8.02 11.67 3.07
N ARG A 134 -7.07 11.12 2.32
CA ARG A 134 -7.33 10.11 1.29
C ARG A 134 -7.01 8.73 1.86
N THR A 135 -7.82 7.73 1.52
CA THR A 135 -7.49 6.33 1.79
C THR A 135 -6.91 5.71 0.54
N LEU A 136 -5.63 5.34 0.59
CA LEU A 136 -4.92 4.71 -0.52
C LEU A 136 -4.79 3.22 -0.23
N THR A 137 -5.20 2.37 -1.16
CA THR A 137 -4.92 0.93 -1.09
C THR A 137 -4.16 0.51 -2.33
N TYR A 138 -3.03 -0.14 -2.11
CA TYR A 138 -2.21 -0.77 -3.16
C TYR A 138 -2.29 -2.27 -2.99
N THR A 139 -2.66 -2.99 -4.06
CA THR A 139 -2.64 -4.46 -4.06
C THR A 139 -1.55 -4.94 -4.98
N PHE A 140 -0.77 -5.92 -4.53
CA PHE A 140 0.29 -6.60 -5.27
C PHE A 140 -0.12 -8.06 -5.43
N ASP A 141 -0.56 -8.42 -6.63
CA ASP A 141 -1.12 -9.73 -6.96
C ASP A 141 -0.24 -10.38 -8.03
N LYS A 142 0.73 -11.17 -7.59
CA LYS A 142 1.68 -11.90 -8.43
C LYS A 142 1.02 -13.06 -9.17
N ASP A 143 -0.02 -13.67 -8.60
CA ASP A 143 -0.75 -14.76 -9.25
C ASP A 143 -1.48 -14.26 -10.50
N ASN A 144 -2.09 -13.07 -10.43
CA ASN A 144 -2.78 -12.44 -11.55
C ASN A 144 -1.95 -11.39 -12.29
N GLN A 145 -0.67 -11.23 -11.94
CA GLN A 145 0.27 -10.26 -12.51
C GLN A 145 -0.28 -8.83 -12.50
N GLN A 146 -0.80 -8.37 -11.37
CA GLN A 146 -1.43 -7.06 -11.23
C GLN A 146 -0.93 -6.26 -10.04
N ILE A 147 -0.68 -4.98 -10.27
CA ILE A 147 -0.70 -3.97 -9.21
C ILE A 147 -1.93 -3.10 -9.42
N THR A 148 -2.77 -2.96 -8.40
CA THR A 148 -3.95 -2.09 -8.46
C THR A 148 -3.90 -1.02 -7.38
N ILE A 149 -4.21 0.20 -7.77
CA ILE A 149 -4.28 1.38 -6.91
C ILE A 149 -5.74 1.76 -6.75
N TYR A 150 -6.19 1.79 -5.50
CA TYR A 150 -7.49 2.27 -5.09
C TYR A 150 -7.33 3.57 -4.32
N VAL A 151 -8.24 4.51 -4.54
CA VAL A 151 -8.32 5.76 -3.78
C VAL A 151 -9.75 5.91 -3.27
N ASP A 152 -9.89 6.12 -1.97
CA ASP A 152 -11.17 6.24 -1.26
C ASP A 152 -12.14 5.08 -1.56
N GLY A 153 -11.57 3.87 -1.70
CA GLY A 153 -12.30 2.63 -2.00
C GLY A 153 -12.59 2.38 -3.48
N GLU A 154 -12.33 3.36 -4.35
CA GLU A 154 -12.53 3.22 -5.80
C GLU A 154 -11.26 2.75 -6.50
N LYS A 155 -11.39 1.80 -7.44
CA LYS A 155 -10.28 1.35 -8.27
C LYS A 155 -9.93 2.42 -9.30
N VAL A 156 -8.75 3.01 -9.19
CA VAL A 156 -8.32 4.12 -10.06
C VAL A 156 -7.38 3.64 -11.15
N LYS A 157 -6.51 2.66 -10.87
CA LYS A 157 -5.50 2.20 -11.83
C LYS A 157 -5.11 0.75 -11.61
N THR A 158 -4.87 0.04 -12.70
CA THR A 158 -4.28 -1.31 -12.69
C THR A 158 -3.13 -1.37 -13.69
N HIS A 159 -2.00 -1.93 -13.26
CA HIS A 159 -0.86 -2.28 -14.11
C HIS A 159 -0.81 -3.81 -14.29
N SER A 160 -0.42 -4.30 -15.46
CA SER A 160 -0.43 -5.72 -15.85
C SER A 160 0.88 -6.46 -15.55
N ALA A 161 1.59 -6.03 -14.51
CA ALA A 161 2.68 -6.77 -13.91
C ALA A 161 2.61 -6.58 -12.38
N SER A 162 3.14 -7.52 -11.63
CA SER A 162 3.26 -7.40 -10.17
C SER A 162 4.70 -7.59 -9.70
N LYS A 163 5.15 -6.62 -8.92
CA LYS A 163 6.45 -6.55 -8.26
C LYS A 163 6.24 -6.03 -6.85
N PHE A 164 6.87 -6.65 -5.86
CA PHE A 164 6.74 -6.22 -4.46
C PHE A 164 8.07 -6.33 -3.71
N PHE A 165 8.05 -6.45 -2.38
CA PHE A 165 9.27 -6.39 -1.56
C PHE A 165 10.26 -7.50 -1.89
N ALA A 166 9.79 -8.73 -2.09
CA ALA A 166 10.65 -9.86 -2.45
C ALA A 166 11.40 -9.70 -3.79
N ASP A 167 10.92 -8.83 -4.70
CA ASP A 167 11.58 -8.55 -5.97
C ASP A 167 12.77 -7.57 -5.83
N ILE A 168 12.99 -7.01 -4.63
CA ILE A 168 14.10 -6.11 -4.31
C ILE A 168 15.02 -6.83 -3.31
N PRO A 169 16.19 -7.32 -3.74
CA PRO A 169 17.08 -8.06 -2.85
C PRO A 169 17.69 -7.15 -1.78
N GLY A 170 17.86 -7.71 -0.58
CA GLY A 170 18.60 -7.04 0.50
C GLY A 170 17.82 -5.98 1.29
N LEU A 171 16.49 -5.89 1.12
CA LEU A 171 15.68 -5.03 1.98
C LEU A 171 15.83 -5.42 3.45
N ASN A 172 16.16 -4.45 4.30
CA ASN A 172 16.49 -4.69 5.70
C ASN A 172 16.09 -3.54 6.65
N SER A 173 15.47 -2.48 6.13
CA SER A 173 15.04 -1.30 6.87
C SER A 173 13.67 -0.82 6.39
N ALA A 174 12.82 -0.36 7.32
CA ALA A 174 11.48 0.15 7.03
C ALA A 174 11.13 1.36 7.90
N PHE A 175 10.53 2.39 7.30
CA PHE A 175 10.20 3.68 7.91
C PHE A 175 8.87 4.25 7.43
#